data_AF-A0AAE6P046-F1
#
_entry.id   AF-A0AAE6P046-F1
#
_cell.length_a   1.000
_cell.length_b   1.000
_cell.length_c   1.000
_cell.angle_alpha   90.00
_cell.angle_beta   90.00
_cell.angle_gamma   90.00
#
_symmetry.space_group_name_H-M   'P 1'
#
loop_
_entity.id
_entity.type
_entity.pdbx_description
1 polymer ?
#
loop_
_entity_poly.entity_id
_entity_poly.type
_entity_poly.pdbx_seq_one_letter_code
_entity_poly.pdbx_strand_id
1 'polypeptide(L)'
;MGLFDIFKSKKKDSEEKAKKQNQQEDHGKKEDNNSELKQKDEKLKSDEQSKNEPKSADELTKSKTEENSEAHYDEKNRAAKVSEETEDKQAETKQTVPSEDKSQNEDQRTEENDDEPKPESNEKAYEHGLAKSRSSFGQKLNALFANFRSVDDNFFDDLEDTLVESDVGFETAIQLTDELKEEVKLKNAKKPKDVQNLIVQKMIDLYDAPSDKDNAIQLSKDGPTVILFVGVNGVGKTTTIGKMANNYKQQGKKVLMAAADTFRAGAIEQLDEWAKRDGVDIVKKEAGSDPASVVFEAVDKAKKENYDVLFVDTAGRLQNKVNLMNELAKINKVIKREIPAAPQEVLLVIDATTGQNALNQAKMFNEITDITGIVLTKLDGTAKGGIVIAIKNKLNIPVKFVGLGETVNDLRPFDSKNFIDGLFKGLIQNN
;
A
#
# COMPACT_ATOMS: atom_id res chain seq x y z
N MET A 1 65.50 -16.68 -6.92
CA MET A 1 64.64 -15.91 -7.84
C MET A 1 63.83 -14.94 -7.00
N GLY A 2 63.73 -13.68 -7.43
CA GLY A 2 63.18 -12.61 -6.59
C GLY A 2 61.69 -12.36 -6.83
N LEU A 3 61.03 -11.73 -5.85
CA LEU A 3 59.61 -11.35 -5.90
C LEU A 3 59.24 -10.41 -7.08
N PHE A 4 60.22 -9.85 -7.79
CA PHE A 4 60.02 -9.03 -8.98
C PHE A 4 59.66 -9.81 -10.26
N ASP A 5 60.00 -11.10 -10.36
CA ASP A 5 59.72 -11.89 -11.58
C ASP A 5 58.24 -12.29 -11.70
N ILE A 6 57.55 -12.46 -10.56
CA ILE A 6 56.13 -12.84 -10.50
C ILE A 6 55.19 -11.71 -10.96
N PHE A 7 55.61 -10.44 -10.80
CA PHE A 7 54.85 -9.28 -11.30
C PHE A 7 55.03 -9.05 -12.81
N LYS A 8 56.11 -9.54 -13.43
CA LYS A 8 56.32 -9.43 -14.89
C LYS A 8 55.54 -10.46 -15.70
N SER A 9 55.30 -11.67 -15.18
CA SER A 9 54.48 -12.66 -15.89
C SER A 9 53.01 -12.26 -15.95
N LYS A 10 52.40 -11.93 -14.80
CA LYS A 10 50.98 -11.54 -14.73
C LYS A 10 50.62 -10.31 -15.57
N LYS A 11 51.54 -9.36 -15.77
CA LYS A 11 51.30 -8.16 -16.59
C LYS A 11 51.33 -8.44 -18.10
N LYS A 12 52.08 -9.47 -18.54
CA LYS A 12 52.08 -9.93 -19.94
C LYS A 12 50.75 -10.62 -20.31
N ASP A 13 50.24 -11.49 -19.43
CA ASP A 13 48.98 -12.23 -19.67
C ASP A 13 47.76 -11.29 -19.75
N SER A 14 47.80 -10.12 -19.10
CA SER A 14 46.75 -9.10 -19.22
C SER A 14 46.80 -8.30 -20.53
N GLU A 15 48.00 -8.01 -21.06
CA GLU A 15 48.15 -7.24 -22.30
C GLU A 15 47.88 -8.08 -23.56
N GLU A 16 48.08 -9.40 -23.50
CA GLU A 16 47.82 -10.29 -24.63
C GLU A 16 46.33 -10.64 -24.81
N LYS A 17 45.54 -10.61 -23.71
CA LYS A 17 44.07 -10.76 -23.77
C LYS A 17 43.38 -9.50 -24.28
N ALA A 18 43.86 -8.31 -23.92
CA ALA A 18 43.29 -7.04 -24.39
C ALA A 18 43.45 -6.81 -25.91
N LYS A 19 44.42 -7.45 -26.57
CA LYS A 19 44.66 -7.30 -28.02
C LYS A 19 43.81 -8.20 -28.92
N LYS A 20 43.01 -9.13 -28.38
CA LYS A 20 42.18 -10.06 -29.17
C LYS A 20 40.68 -9.74 -29.22
N GLN A 21 40.23 -8.63 -28.61
CA GLN A 21 38.82 -8.20 -28.64
C GLN A 21 38.56 -6.90 -29.40
N ASN A 22 39.57 -6.30 -30.03
CA ASN A 22 39.46 -4.99 -30.71
C ASN A 22 39.84 -5.04 -32.21
N GLN A 23 39.47 -6.13 -32.89
CA GLN A 23 39.61 -6.30 -34.35
C GLN A 23 38.35 -6.90 -34.99
N GLN A 24 37.25 -6.18 -34.89
CA GLN A 24 36.14 -6.18 -35.84
C GLN A 24 35.35 -4.87 -35.63
N GLU A 25 34.73 -4.35 -36.69
CA GLU A 25 34.04 -3.03 -36.75
C GLU A 25 34.93 -1.77 -36.86
N ASP A 26 35.49 -1.54 -38.05
CA ASP A 26 35.34 -0.24 -38.75
C ASP A 26 35.48 -0.45 -40.29
N HIS A 27 34.99 0.52 -41.06
CA HIS A 27 34.82 0.61 -42.52
C HIS A 27 33.62 -0.17 -43.11
N GLY A 28 32.68 0.44 -43.85
CA GLY A 28 32.47 1.87 -44.08
C GLY A 28 31.63 2.19 -45.33
N LYS A 29 30.55 2.98 -45.15
CA LYS A 29 29.93 3.99 -46.06
C LYS A 29 29.69 3.74 -47.58
N LYS A 30 28.55 4.31 -48.05
CA LYS A 30 28.15 4.67 -49.44
C LYS A 30 27.70 3.50 -50.35
N GLU A 31 26.86 3.69 -51.39
CA GLU A 31 25.84 4.69 -51.77
C GLU A 31 24.98 4.07 -52.90
N ASP A 32 23.71 4.46 -53.00
CA ASP A 32 22.84 4.56 -54.19
C ASP A 32 22.64 3.44 -55.26
N ASN A 33 21.40 3.46 -55.77
CA ASN A 33 20.95 3.18 -57.15
C ASN A 33 20.55 1.77 -57.64
N ASN A 34 19.21 1.58 -57.64
CA ASN A 34 18.35 1.58 -58.84
C ASN A 34 18.08 0.27 -59.62
N SER A 35 16.97 0.28 -60.38
CA SER A 35 16.37 -0.75 -61.24
C SER A 35 15.74 -1.95 -60.49
N GLU A 36 14.43 -2.24 -60.56
CA GLU A 36 13.48 -2.41 -61.69
C GLU A 36 13.70 -3.67 -62.55
N LEU A 37 12.56 -4.19 -63.04
CA LEU A 37 12.40 -5.31 -64.01
C LEU A 37 12.56 -6.71 -63.41
N LYS A 38 11.75 -7.72 -63.77
CA LYS A 38 10.37 -7.80 -64.32
C LYS A 38 10.02 -9.30 -64.40
N GLN A 39 8.76 -9.68 -64.09
CA GLN A 39 8.00 -10.76 -64.76
C GLN A 39 8.58 -12.22 -64.72
N LYS A 40 7.79 -13.31 -64.76
CA LYS A 40 6.37 -13.49 -65.07
C LYS A 40 5.85 -14.86 -64.61
N ASP A 41 4.52 -14.95 -64.48
CA ASP A 41 3.63 -16.09 -64.74
C ASP A 41 4.10 -17.54 -64.43
N GLU A 42 3.40 -18.18 -63.50
CA GLU A 42 2.51 -19.28 -63.93
C GLU A 42 1.15 -19.20 -63.21
N LYS A 43 0.15 -19.95 -63.69
CA LYS A 43 -1.25 -19.51 -63.76
C LYS A 43 -2.23 -20.59 -63.27
N LEU A 44 -3.46 -20.14 -62.96
CA LEU A 44 -4.71 -20.88 -62.63
C LEU A 44 -5.03 -20.87 -61.11
N LYS A 45 -6.10 -20.21 -60.62
CA LYS A 45 -7.56 -20.49 -60.80
C LYS A 45 -7.96 -21.85 -60.17
N SER A 46 -9.10 -22.10 -59.52
CA SER A 46 -10.34 -21.31 -59.27
C SER A 46 -11.28 -22.09 -58.31
N ASP A 47 -12.22 -21.53 -57.53
CA ASP A 47 -12.50 -20.16 -57.05
C ASP A 47 -13.54 -20.22 -55.87
N GLU A 48 -13.59 -19.17 -55.04
CA GLU A 48 -14.70 -18.64 -54.17
C GLU A 48 -15.65 -19.49 -53.26
N GLN A 49 -15.65 -19.08 -51.98
CA GLN A 49 -16.77 -18.87 -51.03
C GLN A 49 -18.23 -19.24 -51.41
N SER A 50 -18.99 -19.83 -50.46
CA SER A 50 -19.82 -19.04 -49.51
C SER A 50 -20.81 -19.84 -48.61
N LYS A 51 -21.08 -19.29 -47.41
CA LYS A 51 -22.36 -19.29 -46.64
C LYS A 51 -23.11 -20.61 -46.32
N ASN A 52 -23.18 -20.96 -45.02
CA ASN A 52 -24.38 -20.81 -44.16
C ASN A 52 -24.28 -21.59 -42.82
N GLU A 53 -24.76 -20.99 -41.73
CA GLU A 53 -25.29 -21.68 -40.53
C GLU A 53 -26.83 -21.87 -40.70
N PRO A 54 -27.63 -22.47 -39.77
CA PRO A 54 -27.32 -23.06 -38.45
C PRO A 54 -28.01 -24.42 -38.13
N LYS A 55 -27.78 -24.89 -36.88
CA LYS A 55 -28.68 -25.67 -35.96
C LYS A 55 -28.44 -27.18 -35.73
N SER A 56 -28.44 -27.49 -34.43
CA SER A 56 -29.17 -28.58 -33.73
C SER A 56 -28.33 -29.64 -33.00
N ALA A 57 -28.83 -29.98 -31.80
CA ALA A 57 -28.46 -31.12 -30.96
C ALA A 57 -28.66 -32.46 -31.71
N ASP A 58 -28.06 -33.59 -31.33
CA ASP A 58 -28.24 -34.25 -30.02
C ASP A 58 -27.10 -35.21 -29.59
N GLU A 59 -27.29 -35.84 -28.43
CA GLU A 59 -26.41 -36.76 -27.69
C GLU A 59 -25.92 -38.02 -28.47
N LEU A 60 -24.78 -38.60 -28.07
CA LEU A 60 -24.73 -39.90 -27.35
C LEU A 60 -23.30 -40.50 -27.23
N THR A 61 -22.90 -40.71 -25.97
CA THR A 61 -22.13 -41.85 -25.38
C THR A 61 -21.05 -42.63 -26.16
N LYS A 62 -19.84 -42.70 -25.56
CA LYS A 62 -19.22 -43.92 -24.99
C LYS A 62 -17.87 -43.56 -24.34
N SER A 63 -17.76 -43.67 -23.02
CA SER A 63 -17.31 -44.88 -22.29
C SER A 63 -15.79 -45.11 -22.34
N LYS A 64 -15.14 -44.93 -21.18
CA LYS A 64 -14.54 -46.05 -20.46
C LYS A 64 -14.44 -45.78 -18.94
N THR A 65 -14.82 -46.79 -18.17
CA THR A 65 -14.57 -47.02 -16.74
C THR A 65 -13.05 -47.13 -16.47
N GLU A 66 -12.51 -47.07 -15.25
CA GLU A 66 -12.70 -47.83 -13.99
C GLU A 66 -12.02 -47.02 -12.84
N GLU A 67 -12.19 -47.20 -11.53
CA GLU A 67 -13.12 -47.95 -10.66
C GLU A 67 -12.97 -47.39 -9.21
N ASN A 68 -13.98 -47.62 -8.35
CA ASN A 68 -13.91 -47.73 -6.87
C ASN A 68 -13.37 -46.55 -6.00
N SER A 69 -13.89 -46.30 -4.79
CA SER A 69 -15.11 -46.82 -4.13
C SER A 69 -15.44 -45.97 -2.88
N GLU A 70 -16.74 -45.77 -2.62
CA GLU A 70 -17.43 -45.82 -1.32
C GLU A 70 -16.91 -44.97 -0.10
N ALA A 71 -17.75 -44.34 0.73
CA ALA A 71 -19.21 -44.36 0.85
C ALA A 71 -19.81 -43.03 1.35
N HIS A 72 -21.07 -42.80 0.97
CA HIS A 72 -22.02 -41.87 1.61
C HIS A 72 -22.42 -42.35 3.03
N TYR A 73 -23.01 -41.48 3.86
CA TYR A 73 -24.45 -41.55 4.20
C TYR A 73 -24.95 -40.31 4.97
N ASP A 74 -26.27 -40.19 5.06
CA ASP A 74 -27.03 -38.93 5.10
C ASP A 74 -27.57 -38.45 6.46
N GLU A 75 -27.99 -37.19 6.42
CA GLU A 75 -28.99 -36.44 7.19
C GLU A 75 -30.01 -37.12 8.15
N LYS A 76 -30.45 -36.29 9.14
CA LYS A 76 -31.71 -36.33 9.94
C LYS A 76 -31.86 -37.52 10.94
N ASN A 77 -32.31 -37.35 12.19
CA ASN A 77 -33.44 -36.53 12.66
C ASN A 77 -33.55 -36.45 14.22
N ARG A 78 -34.13 -35.36 14.73
CA ARG A 78 -34.98 -35.18 15.94
C ARG A 78 -34.82 -36.02 17.25
N ALA A 79 -34.59 -35.25 18.34
CA ALA A 79 -35.48 -35.08 19.53
C ALA A 79 -35.29 -35.88 20.86
N ALA A 80 -35.12 -35.09 21.93
CA ALA A 80 -35.84 -35.10 23.23
C ALA A 80 -35.33 -35.86 24.48
N LYS A 81 -35.69 -35.24 25.64
CA LYS A 81 -35.57 -35.63 27.07
C LYS A 81 -34.17 -35.50 27.70
N VAL A 82 -33.92 -34.83 28.85
CA VAL A 82 -34.64 -34.43 30.10
C VAL A 82 -34.15 -35.24 31.32
N SER A 83 -33.53 -34.53 32.26
CA SER A 83 -33.55 -34.69 33.73
C SER A 83 -32.84 -33.42 34.27
N GLU A 84 -33.49 -32.48 34.95
CA GLU A 84 -34.05 -32.54 36.32
C GLU A 84 -32.98 -32.67 37.41
N GLU A 85 -32.74 -31.55 38.09
CA GLU A 85 -32.91 -31.51 39.55
C GLU A 85 -33.49 -30.14 39.96
N THR A 86 -34.69 -30.20 40.56
CA THR A 86 -35.38 -29.15 41.32
C THR A 86 -34.80 -29.12 42.76
N GLU A 87 -34.97 -28.13 43.64
CA GLU A 87 -36.15 -27.42 44.18
C GLU A 87 -35.65 -26.20 45.01
N ASP A 88 -36.45 -25.29 45.58
CA ASP A 88 -37.72 -24.61 45.25
C ASP A 88 -38.01 -23.59 46.41
N LYS A 89 -39.00 -22.68 46.23
CA LYS A 89 -39.77 -21.92 47.25
C LYS A 89 -39.09 -20.69 47.90
N GLN A 90 -39.55 -19.45 47.61
CA GLN A 90 -40.80 -18.75 48.06
C GLN A 90 -40.65 -18.12 49.47
N ALA A 91 -41.26 -16.98 49.83
CA ALA A 91 -42.18 -16.06 49.12
C ALA A 91 -42.15 -14.61 49.69
N GLU A 92 -42.95 -13.75 49.07
CA GLU A 92 -43.28 -12.35 49.33
C GLU A 92 -43.59 -11.96 50.80
N THR A 93 -43.38 -10.67 51.16
CA THR A 93 -44.52 -9.72 51.39
C THR A 93 -44.10 -8.25 51.51
N LYS A 94 -45.07 -7.34 51.32
CA LYS A 94 -44.95 -5.87 51.34
C LYS A 94 -45.30 -5.27 52.72
N GLN A 95 -44.70 -4.13 53.09
CA GLN A 95 -45.36 -2.96 53.74
C GLN A 95 -44.33 -1.81 53.95
N THR A 96 -44.42 -0.67 53.26
CA THR A 96 -45.15 0.61 53.55
C THR A 96 -44.30 1.71 54.20
N VAL A 97 -44.62 2.96 53.82
CA VAL A 97 -43.90 4.23 54.08
C VAL A 97 -44.09 4.74 55.52
N PRO A 98 -43.31 5.77 55.96
CA PRO A 98 -43.85 7.14 55.90
C PRO A 98 -42.85 8.23 55.43
N SER A 99 -43.41 9.39 55.07
CA SER A 99 -42.77 10.55 54.44
C SER A 99 -42.92 11.82 55.27
N GLU A 100 -41.94 12.73 55.23
CA GLU A 100 -42.00 14.18 55.55
C GLU A 100 -40.75 14.82 54.89
N ASP A 101 -40.85 15.53 53.76
CA ASP A 101 -41.21 16.95 53.54
C ASP A 101 -40.20 18.01 54.05
N LYS A 102 -39.47 18.67 53.12
CA LYS A 102 -39.44 20.14 52.95
C LYS A 102 -38.53 20.68 51.82
N SER A 103 -39.20 21.19 50.78
CA SER A 103 -39.01 22.47 50.07
C SER A 103 -37.64 23.13 49.76
N GLN A 104 -37.60 23.67 48.52
CA GLN A 104 -36.96 24.92 48.03
C GLN A 104 -35.52 24.93 47.47
N ASN A 105 -35.45 25.36 46.20
CA ASN A 105 -34.43 26.16 45.48
C ASN A 105 -32.95 25.65 45.46
N GLU A 106 -32.14 25.93 44.43
CA GLU A 106 -32.23 26.98 43.41
C GLU A 106 -31.56 26.57 42.08
N ASP A 107 -31.70 27.45 41.08
CA ASP A 107 -31.29 27.27 39.68
C ASP A 107 -29.76 27.06 39.51
N GLN A 108 -29.35 25.94 38.89
CA GLN A 108 -28.01 25.79 38.31
C GLN A 108 -28.12 25.26 36.89
N ARG A 109 -28.20 26.23 35.97
CA ARG A 109 -27.95 26.09 34.54
C ARG A 109 -26.59 25.43 34.32
N THR A 110 -26.57 24.14 33.99
CA THR A 110 -25.37 23.46 33.50
C THR A 110 -24.95 24.11 32.18
N GLU A 111 -23.78 24.75 32.17
CA GLU A 111 -23.14 25.19 30.94
C GLU A 111 -22.79 23.95 30.11
N GLU A 112 -23.35 23.88 28.90
CA GLU A 112 -22.96 22.88 27.91
C GLU A 112 -21.52 23.22 27.47
N ASN A 113 -20.56 22.40 27.91
CA ASN A 113 -19.19 22.49 27.42
C ASN A 113 -19.17 21.99 25.96
N ASP A 114 -19.31 22.91 25.01
CA ASP A 114 -18.82 22.76 23.63
C ASP A 114 -17.29 22.72 23.63
N ASP A 115 -16.71 21.68 24.25
CA ASP A 115 -15.28 21.38 24.18
C ASP A 115 -15.03 20.52 22.94
N GLU A 116 -15.20 21.13 21.75
CA GLU A 116 -14.71 20.54 20.51
C GLU A 116 -13.20 20.27 20.68
N PRO A 117 -12.74 19.00 20.61
CA PRO A 117 -11.36 18.69 20.91
C PRO A 117 -10.44 19.34 19.88
N LYS A 118 -9.64 20.30 20.34
CA LYS A 118 -8.68 21.03 19.50
C LYS A 118 -7.85 20.05 18.67
N PRO A 119 -7.64 20.31 17.37
CA PRO A 119 -7.00 19.36 16.47
C PRO A 119 -5.61 19.00 16.99
N GLU A 120 -5.40 17.70 17.17
CA GLU A 120 -4.14 17.16 17.68
C GLU A 120 -2.97 17.52 16.75
N SER A 121 -1.91 18.08 17.35
CA SER A 121 -0.65 18.42 16.69
C SER A 121 -0.02 17.19 16.05
N ASN A 122 0.56 17.34 14.85
CA ASN A 122 1.05 16.22 14.04
C ASN A 122 1.96 15.25 14.83
N GLU A 123 2.93 15.75 15.60
CA GLU A 123 3.83 14.93 16.43
C GLU A 123 3.07 14.02 17.42
N LYS A 124 2.01 14.52 18.06
CA LYS A 124 1.20 13.75 19.02
C LYS A 124 0.34 12.69 18.33
N ALA A 125 -0.25 13.02 17.18
CA ALA A 125 -0.99 12.05 16.37
C ALA A 125 -0.08 10.88 15.93
N TYR A 126 1.17 11.19 15.54
CA TYR A 126 2.20 10.19 15.28
C TYR A 126 2.58 9.40 16.53
N GLU A 127 2.78 10.05 17.67
CA GLU A 127 3.09 9.37 18.95
C GLU A 127 1.99 8.41 19.41
N HIS A 128 0.72 8.78 19.24
CA HIS A 128 -0.43 7.95 19.56
C HIS A 128 -0.59 6.80 18.54
N GLY A 129 -0.64 7.12 17.24
CA GLY A 129 -0.79 6.14 16.16
C GLY A 129 0.38 5.17 16.02
N LEU A 130 1.56 5.49 16.55
CA LEU A 130 2.71 4.58 16.60
C LEU A 130 2.88 3.88 17.96
N ALA A 131 1.99 4.05 18.93
CA ALA A 131 2.18 3.53 20.29
C ALA A 131 2.44 2.01 20.35
N LYS A 132 1.71 1.21 19.57
CA LYS A 132 1.96 -0.25 19.47
C LYS A 132 3.27 -0.58 18.76
N SER A 133 3.61 0.16 17.70
CA SER A 133 4.89 0.00 16.98
C SER A 133 6.08 0.33 17.87
N ARG A 134 6.06 1.48 18.53
CA ARG A 134 7.02 1.87 19.57
C ARG A 134 7.14 0.82 20.68
N SER A 135 6.03 0.22 21.12
CA SER A 135 6.08 -0.79 22.17
C SER A 135 6.91 -2.01 21.77
N SER A 136 6.73 -2.59 20.58
CA SER A 136 7.54 -3.75 20.17
C SER A 136 8.94 -3.35 19.72
N PHE A 137 9.02 -2.40 18.78
CA PHE A 137 10.28 -1.95 18.18
C PHE A 137 11.23 -1.34 19.22
N GLY A 138 10.69 -0.44 20.05
CA GLY A 138 11.42 0.17 21.16
C GLY A 138 11.78 -0.83 22.26
N GLN A 139 10.97 -1.88 22.52
CA GLN A 139 11.40 -2.93 23.46
C GLN A 139 12.62 -3.71 22.93
N LYS A 140 12.65 -4.05 21.64
CA LYS A 140 13.81 -4.73 21.03
C LYS A 140 15.07 -3.87 21.07
N LEU A 141 14.98 -2.60 20.66
CA LEU A 141 16.12 -1.68 20.74
C LEU A 141 16.54 -1.37 22.19
N ASN A 142 15.60 -1.28 23.14
CA ASN A 142 15.96 -1.19 24.57
C ASN A 142 16.73 -2.44 25.03
N ALA A 143 16.33 -3.65 24.60
CA ALA A 143 17.04 -4.88 24.96
C ALA A 143 18.46 -4.92 24.36
N LEU A 144 18.60 -4.52 23.09
CA LEU A 144 19.89 -4.33 22.43
C LEU A 144 20.79 -3.34 23.23
N PHE A 145 20.27 -2.16 23.55
CA PHE A 145 21.03 -1.14 24.29
C PHE A 145 21.24 -1.46 25.78
N ALA A 146 20.41 -2.29 26.41
CA ALA A 146 20.63 -2.76 27.78
C ALA A 146 21.81 -3.75 27.88
N ASN A 147 22.09 -4.49 26.80
CA ASN A 147 23.25 -5.38 26.69
C ASN A 147 24.52 -4.67 26.17
N PHE A 148 24.42 -3.38 25.80
CA PHE A 148 25.52 -2.60 25.24
C PHE A 148 26.70 -2.46 26.21
N ARG A 149 27.86 -2.99 25.80
CA ARG A 149 29.15 -2.83 26.51
C ARG A 149 30.13 -1.97 25.72
N SER A 150 30.12 -2.13 24.41
CA SER A 150 31.01 -1.50 23.44
C SER A 150 30.31 -1.40 22.09
N VAL A 151 30.74 -0.45 21.26
CA VAL A 151 30.44 -0.51 19.83
C VAL A 151 31.49 -1.40 19.18
N ASP A 152 31.17 -2.67 19.04
CA ASP A 152 31.98 -3.68 18.35
C ASP A 152 31.17 -4.37 17.25
N ASP A 153 31.79 -5.32 16.54
CA ASP A 153 31.14 -5.98 15.41
C ASP A 153 29.85 -6.73 15.82
N ASN A 154 29.85 -7.39 16.98
CA ASN A 154 28.68 -8.12 17.48
C ASN A 154 27.47 -7.19 17.72
N PHE A 155 27.70 -5.96 18.20
CA PHE A 155 26.62 -4.97 18.36
C PHE A 155 25.94 -4.62 17.02
N PHE A 156 26.70 -4.59 15.91
CA PHE A 156 26.12 -4.32 14.59
C PHE A 156 25.37 -5.54 14.04
N ASP A 157 25.86 -6.76 14.32
CA ASP A 157 25.17 -8.01 13.95
C ASP A 157 23.82 -8.11 14.73
N ASP A 158 23.82 -7.89 16.05
CA ASP A 158 22.61 -7.87 16.88
C ASP A 158 21.62 -6.76 16.46
N LEU A 159 22.14 -5.62 15.99
CA LEU A 159 21.34 -4.51 15.44
C LEU A 159 20.70 -4.89 14.09
N GLU A 160 21.42 -5.59 13.21
CA GLU A 160 20.90 -6.07 11.93
C GLU A 160 19.72 -7.00 12.15
N ASP A 161 19.90 -8.03 12.98
CA ASP A 161 18.83 -8.97 13.35
C ASP A 161 17.62 -8.22 13.93
N THR A 162 17.85 -7.26 14.84
CA THR A 162 16.80 -6.42 15.42
C THR A 162 16.01 -5.64 14.35
N LEU A 163 16.67 -5.11 13.33
CA LEU A 163 16.04 -4.38 12.22
C LEU A 163 15.26 -5.32 11.29
N VAL A 164 15.81 -6.51 10.99
CA VAL A 164 15.15 -7.54 10.17
C VAL A 164 13.87 -8.04 10.84
N GLU A 165 13.92 -8.39 12.13
CA GLU A 165 12.74 -8.78 12.91
C GLU A 165 11.71 -7.64 13.10
N SER A 166 12.08 -6.42 12.74
CA SER A 166 11.25 -5.21 12.82
C SER A 166 10.62 -4.83 11.47
N ASP A 167 10.65 -5.75 10.50
CA ASP A 167 10.12 -5.59 9.15
C ASP A 167 10.83 -4.50 8.30
N VAL A 168 12.01 -4.01 8.71
CA VAL A 168 12.86 -3.10 7.88
C VAL A 168 13.40 -3.82 6.63
N GLY A 169 13.48 -5.15 6.67
CA GLY A 169 13.81 -6.00 5.52
C GLY A 169 15.32 -6.20 5.32
N PHE A 170 15.71 -7.44 5.02
CA PHE A 170 17.09 -7.94 5.03
C PHE A 170 18.14 -7.03 4.38
N GLU A 171 18.09 -6.82 3.05
CA GLU A 171 19.05 -5.96 2.33
C GLU A 171 19.11 -4.51 2.87
N THR A 172 18.01 -3.99 3.40
CA THR A 172 17.93 -2.62 3.94
C THR A 172 18.48 -2.55 5.37
N ALA A 173 18.35 -3.63 6.15
CA ALA A 173 19.01 -3.76 7.44
C ALA A 173 20.54 -3.81 7.27
N ILE A 174 21.07 -4.69 6.41
CA ILE A 174 22.51 -4.80 6.07
C ILE A 174 23.08 -3.45 5.65
N GLN A 175 22.43 -2.79 4.68
CA GLN A 175 22.89 -1.47 4.21
C GLN A 175 22.94 -0.45 5.36
N LEU A 176 21.89 -0.42 6.19
CA LEU A 176 21.81 0.51 7.30
C LEU A 176 22.88 0.24 8.37
N THR A 177 23.17 -1.02 8.69
CA THR A 177 24.19 -1.40 9.69
C THR A 177 25.61 -1.18 9.17
N ASP A 178 25.91 -1.52 7.92
CA ASP A 178 27.23 -1.25 7.30
C ASP A 178 27.53 0.26 7.24
N GLU A 179 26.60 1.07 6.73
CA GLU A 179 26.81 2.52 6.64
C GLU A 179 26.90 3.19 8.03
N LEU A 180 26.10 2.73 9.00
CA LEU A 180 26.18 3.19 10.40
C LEU A 180 27.52 2.81 11.05
N LYS A 181 28.06 1.63 10.74
CA LYS A 181 29.33 1.12 11.27
C LYS A 181 30.52 1.95 10.80
N GLU A 182 30.48 2.49 9.58
CA GLU A 182 31.44 3.51 9.14
C GLU A 182 31.21 4.85 9.85
N GLU A 183 29.97 5.32 9.93
CA GLU A 183 29.63 6.62 10.48
C GLU A 183 29.95 6.75 11.98
N VAL A 184 29.69 5.70 12.78
CA VAL A 184 30.05 5.65 14.20
C VAL A 184 31.57 5.71 14.40
N LYS A 185 32.36 5.07 13.53
CA LYS A 185 33.83 5.16 13.54
C LYS A 185 34.29 6.58 13.21
N LEU A 186 33.71 7.20 12.18
CA LEU A 186 34.03 8.58 11.75
C LEU A 186 33.70 9.62 12.82
N LYS A 187 32.52 9.51 13.45
CA LYS A 187 32.07 10.41 14.53
C LYS A 187 32.63 10.04 15.92
N ASN A 188 33.39 8.93 16.03
CA ASN A 188 33.94 8.40 17.28
C ASN A 188 32.85 8.26 18.38
N ALA A 189 31.63 7.88 17.99
CA ALA A 189 30.49 7.75 18.89
C ALA A 189 30.66 6.47 19.74
N LYS A 190 30.66 6.63 21.07
CA LYS A 190 30.97 5.55 22.02
C LYS A 190 29.93 5.35 23.11
N LYS A 191 29.02 6.31 23.31
CA LYS A 191 27.93 6.19 24.28
C LYS A 191 26.68 5.63 23.59
N PRO A 192 25.85 4.83 24.28
CA PRO A 192 24.59 4.33 23.74
C PRO A 192 23.75 5.43 23.08
N LYS A 193 23.59 6.57 23.77
CA LYS A 193 22.81 7.73 23.30
C LYS A 193 23.34 8.35 22.00
N ASP A 194 24.67 8.39 21.84
CA ASP A 194 25.30 8.93 20.62
C ASP A 194 25.02 7.99 19.44
N VAL A 195 25.19 6.68 19.64
CA VAL A 195 24.95 5.63 18.63
C VAL A 195 23.47 5.56 18.25
N GLN A 196 22.57 5.64 19.23
CA GLN A 196 21.12 5.64 19.03
C GLN A 196 20.65 6.84 18.22
N ASN A 197 21.17 8.05 18.51
CA ASN A 197 20.87 9.24 17.71
C ASN A 197 21.37 9.09 16.27
N LEU A 198 22.50 8.40 16.06
CA LEU A 198 23.00 8.07 14.71
C LEU A 198 22.10 7.05 13.99
N ILE A 199 21.57 6.03 14.67
CA ILE A 199 20.58 5.10 14.07
C ILE A 199 19.36 5.89 13.57
N VAL A 200 18.79 6.75 14.42
CA VAL A 200 17.60 7.57 14.08
C VAL A 200 17.90 8.47 12.89
N GLN A 201 19.00 9.24 12.94
CA GLN A 201 19.40 10.12 11.85
C GLN A 201 19.63 9.33 10.56
N LYS A 202 20.31 8.18 10.63
CA LYS A 202 20.62 7.37 9.47
C LYS A 202 19.39 6.75 8.82
N MET A 203 18.38 6.37 9.60
CA MET A 203 17.09 5.91 9.07
C MET A 203 16.31 7.03 8.39
N ILE A 204 16.41 8.27 8.89
CA ILE A 204 15.84 9.46 8.23
C ILE A 204 16.59 9.71 6.91
N ASP A 205 17.92 9.78 6.95
CA ASP A 205 18.77 10.02 5.77
C ASP A 205 18.59 8.96 4.68
N LEU A 206 18.38 7.69 5.06
CA LEU A 206 18.12 6.59 4.12
C LEU A 206 16.72 6.68 3.48
N TYR A 207 15.72 7.17 4.22
CA TYR A 207 14.37 7.37 3.68
C TYR A 207 14.28 8.63 2.79
N ASP A 208 14.86 9.74 3.24
CA ASP A 208 14.89 11.04 2.55
C ASP A 208 16.03 11.15 1.52
N ALA A 209 16.67 10.02 1.20
CA ALA A 209 17.64 9.90 0.12
C ALA A 209 17.06 10.44 -1.21
N PRO A 210 17.86 11.13 -2.05
CA PRO A 210 17.37 11.80 -3.25
C PRO A 210 16.55 10.90 -4.16
N SER A 211 15.37 11.40 -4.56
CA SER A 211 14.36 10.63 -5.28
C SER A 211 13.67 11.52 -6.31
N ASP A 212 13.39 10.96 -7.50
CA ASP A 212 12.63 11.63 -8.56
C ASP A 212 11.13 11.78 -8.22
N LYS A 213 10.67 11.18 -7.11
CA LYS A 213 9.28 11.16 -6.66
C LYS A 213 9.14 11.87 -5.31
N ASP A 214 8.43 13.00 -5.34
CA ASP A 214 8.09 13.82 -4.16
C ASP A 214 7.12 13.08 -3.21
N ASN A 215 7.30 13.29 -1.90
CA ASN A 215 6.39 12.85 -0.83
C ASN A 215 5.04 13.59 -0.89
N ALA A 216 5.01 14.83 -1.41
CA ALA A 216 3.79 15.59 -1.60
C ALA A 216 2.92 15.06 -2.74
N ILE A 217 1.61 15.38 -2.72
CA ILE A 217 0.69 15.09 -3.82
C ILE A 217 0.91 16.08 -4.97
N GLN A 218 1.12 15.56 -6.17
CA GLN A 218 1.17 16.32 -7.40
C GLN A 218 -0.25 16.73 -7.82
N LEU A 219 -0.56 18.02 -7.70
CA LEU A 219 -1.82 18.60 -8.16
C LEU A 219 -1.71 19.03 -9.63
N SER A 220 -2.80 18.84 -10.38
CA SER A 220 -2.94 19.42 -11.72
C SER A 220 -3.03 20.95 -11.62
N LYS A 221 -2.34 21.67 -12.51
CA LYS A 221 -2.39 23.15 -12.57
C LYS A 221 -3.75 23.68 -13.00
N ASP A 222 -4.36 23.01 -13.98
CA ASP A 222 -5.59 23.46 -14.66
C ASP A 222 -6.82 22.61 -14.29
N GLY A 223 -6.62 21.52 -13.54
CA GLY A 223 -7.67 20.60 -13.10
C GLY A 223 -8.26 19.70 -14.20
N PRO A 224 -9.08 18.69 -13.83
CA PRO A 224 -9.11 18.08 -12.50
C PRO A 224 -7.80 17.33 -12.20
N THR A 225 -7.41 17.26 -10.94
CA THR A 225 -6.38 16.31 -10.48
C THR A 225 -7.02 14.93 -10.34
N VAL A 226 -6.53 13.94 -11.07
CA VAL A 226 -7.04 12.56 -10.99
C VAL A 226 -6.09 11.72 -10.15
N ILE A 227 -6.62 11.16 -9.06
CA ILE A 227 -5.91 10.29 -8.12
C ILE A 227 -6.55 8.91 -8.14
N LEU A 228 -5.78 7.93 -8.62
CA LEU A 228 -6.19 6.53 -8.77
C LEU A 228 -5.70 5.70 -7.59
N PHE A 229 -6.61 5.04 -6.85
CA PHE A 229 -6.24 4.22 -5.70
C PHE A 229 -6.19 2.75 -6.11
N VAL A 230 -5.09 2.09 -5.79
CA VAL A 230 -4.87 0.66 -6.03
C VAL A 230 -4.39 -0.04 -4.76
N GLY A 231 -4.38 -1.37 -4.76
CA GLY A 231 -4.04 -2.18 -3.59
C GLY A 231 -5.07 -3.28 -3.32
N VAL A 232 -4.74 -4.22 -2.44
CA VAL A 232 -5.57 -5.42 -2.23
C VAL A 232 -6.86 -5.14 -1.44
N ASN A 233 -7.72 -6.13 -1.27
CA ASN A 233 -8.93 -5.98 -0.46
C ASN A 233 -8.58 -5.86 1.04
N GLY A 234 -9.35 -5.08 1.81
CA GLY A 234 -9.20 -4.96 3.27
C GLY A 234 -8.10 -4.01 3.76
N VAL A 235 -7.27 -3.45 2.87
CA VAL A 235 -6.20 -2.47 3.21
C VAL A 235 -6.70 -1.03 3.43
N GLY A 236 -8.01 -0.80 3.45
CA GLY A 236 -8.57 0.53 3.73
C GLY A 236 -8.58 1.51 2.55
N LYS A 237 -8.61 1.05 1.28
CA LYS A 237 -8.73 1.93 0.09
C LYS A 237 -9.91 2.90 0.16
N THR A 238 -11.13 2.36 0.20
CA THR A 238 -12.39 3.12 0.24
C THR A 238 -12.42 4.09 1.44
N THR A 239 -11.96 3.64 2.61
CA THR A 239 -11.79 4.48 3.81
C THR A 239 -10.80 5.63 3.57
N THR A 240 -9.65 5.36 2.95
CA THR A 240 -8.63 6.37 2.63
C THR A 240 -9.19 7.42 1.67
N ILE A 241 -9.90 7.00 0.63
CA ILE A 241 -10.54 7.89 -0.35
C ILE A 241 -11.53 8.82 0.35
N GLY A 242 -12.36 8.28 1.23
CA GLY A 242 -13.28 9.06 2.04
C GLY A 242 -12.58 10.08 2.95
N LYS A 243 -11.54 9.68 3.67
CA LYS A 243 -10.73 10.60 4.50
C LYS A 243 -10.07 11.71 3.66
N MET A 244 -9.50 11.37 2.49
CA MET A 244 -8.94 12.36 1.57
C MET A 244 -10.01 13.30 1.00
N ALA A 245 -11.17 12.79 0.60
CA ALA A 245 -12.25 13.60 0.08
C ALA A 245 -12.79 14.61 1.10
N ASN A 246 -13.00 14.17 2.34
CA ASN A 246 -13.35 15.07 3.44
C ASN A 246 -12.28 16.16 3.64
N ASN A 247 -11.00 15.78 3.70
CA ASN A 247 -9.90 16.72 3.90
C ASN A 247 -9.77 17.75 2.76
N TYR A 248 -9.90 17.34 1.49
CA TYR A 248 -9.89 18.25 0.35
C TYR A 248 -11.14 19.13 0.30
N LYS A 249 -12.31 18.60 0.68
CA LYS A 249 -13.56 19.37 0.80
C LYS A 249 -13.44 20.46 1.88
N GLN A 250 -12.83 20.16 3.04
CA GLN A 250 -12.52 21.15 4.07
C GLN A 250 -11.58 22.26 3.59
N GLN A 251 -10.65 21.95 2.68
CA GLN A 251 -9.79 22.93 1.99
C GLN A 251 -10.54 23.74 0.90
N GLY A 252 -11.86 23.62 0.81
CA GLY A 252 -12.69 24.33 -0.17
C GLY A 252 -12.64 23.77 -1.60
N LYS A 253 -12.04 22.58 -1.81
CA LYS A 253 -11.93 21.97 -3.13
C LYS A 253 -13.26 21.34 -3.58
N LYS A 254 -13.57 21.45 -4.87
CA LYS A 254 -14.68 20.74 -5.50
C LYS A 254 -14.24 19.31 -5.83
N VAL A 255 -14.71 18.35 -5.03
CA VAL A 255 -14.31 16.93 -5.04
C VAL A 255 -15.35 16.05 -5.73
N LEU A 256 -14.89 15.14 -6.59
CA LEU A 256 -15.66 14.04 -7.18
C LEU A 256 -15.06 12.68 -6.77
N MET A 257 -15.90 11.70 -6.46
CA MET A 257 -15.53 10.30 -6.30
C MET A 257 -15.99 9.44 -7.50
N ALA A 258 -15.28 8.36 -7.80
CA ALA A 258 -15.71 7.32 -8.73
C ALA A 258 -15.66 5.94 -8.07
N ALA A 259 -16.81 5.26 -8.00
CA ALA A 259 -16.95 3.91 -7.44
C ALA A 259 -16.60 2.82 -8.47
N ALA A 260 -15.32 2.63 -8.77
CA ALA A 260 -14.88 1.65 -9.76
C ALA A 260 -14.48 0.27 -9.18
N ASP A 261 -14.59 0.01 -7.87
CA ASP A 261 -14.73 -1.37 -7.31
C ASP A 261 -16.15 -1.89 -7.58
N THR A 262 -16.51 -2.01 -8.87
CA THR A 262 -17.87 -2.38 -9.29
C THR A 262 -18.22 -3.84 -8.97
N PHE A 263 -17.22 -4.69 -8.69
CA PHE A 263 -17.45 -6.09 -8.34
C PHE A 263 -18.20 -6.22 -7.01
N ARG A 264 -17.98 -5.30 -6.06
CA ARG A 264 -18.52 -5.37 -4.71
C ARG A 264 -19.62 -4.32 -4.53
N ALA A 265 -20.89 -4.75 -4.54
CA ALA A 265 -22.02 -3.87 -4.22
C ALA A 265 -21.79 -3.07 -2.93
N GLY A 266 -21.40 -3.75 -1.84
CA GLY A 266 -21.06 -3.10 -0.57
C GLY A 266 -19.84 -2.16 -0.60
N ALA A 267 -18.98 -2.19 -1.62
CA ALA A 267 -17.92 -1.19 -1.80
C ALA A 267 -18.46 0.09 -2.46
N ILE A 268 -19.37 -0.07 -3.43
CA ILE A 268 -20.10 1.04 -4.05
C ILE A 268 -20.96 1.75 -3.00
N GLU A 269 -21.70 0.98 -2.19
CA GLU A 269 -22.51 1.50 -1.07
C GLU A 269 -21.64 2.20 -0.03
N GLN A 270 -20.53 1.58 0.40
CA GLN A 270 -19.61 2.20 1.35
C GLN A 270 -19.06 3.53 0.82
N LEU A 271 -18.61 3.61 -0.44
CA LEU A 271 -18.10 4.87 -0.99
C LEU A 271 -19.20 5.94 -1.13
N ASP A 272 -20.43 5.54 -1.46
CA ASP A 272 -21.61 6.40 -1.51
C ASP A 272 -22.00 6.96 -0.13
N GLU A 273 -21.84 6.19 0.94
CA GLU A 273 -22.01 6.67 2.32
C GLU A 273 -20.97 7.73 2.69
N TRP A 274 -19.69 7.54 2.34
CA TRP A 274 -18.67 8.58 2.51
C TRP A 274 -19.01 9.83 1.70
N ALA A 275 -19.41 9.68 0.44
CA ALA A 275 -19.78 10.80 -0.42
C ALA A 275 -20.95 11.63 0.15
N LYS A 276 -22.01 10.95 0.61
CA LYS A 276 -23.17 11.57 1.30
C LYS A 276 -22.77 12.27 2.59
N ARG A 277 -21.97 11.62 3.43
CA ARG A 277 -21.53 12.15 4.73
C ARG A 277 -20.69 13.41 4.57
N ASP A 278 -19.84 13.46 3.55
CA ASP A 278 -18.90 14.56 3.30
C ASP A 278 -19.46 15.64 2.36
N GLY A 279 -20.68 15.47 1.83
CA GLY A 279 -21.29 16.42 0.89
C GLY A 279 -20.48 16.60 -0.39
N VAL A 280 -19.98 15.49 -0.94
CA VAL A 280 -19.22 15.45 -2.20
C VAL A 280 -19.96 14.60 -3.24
N ASP A 281 -19.72 14.89 -4.52
CA ASP A 281 -20.32 14.15 -5.61
C ASP A 281 -19.68 12.76 -5.79
N ILE A 282 -20.47 11.81 -6.31
CA ILE A 282 -20.01 10.48 -6.68
C ILE A 282 -20.58 10.05 -8.03
N VAL A 283 -19.76 9.39 -8.85
CA VAL A 283 -20.19 8.61 -10.01
C VAL A 283 -20.11 7.13 -9.66
N LYS A 284 -21.22 6.42 -9.86
CA LYS A 284 -21.38 4.99 -9.58
C LYS A 284 -22.34 4.36 -10.58
N LYS A 285 -22.25 3.03 -10.73
CA LYS A 285 -23.16 2.20 -11.54
C LYS A 285 -23.54 0.95 -10.75
N GLU A 286 -24.46 0.16 -11.31
CA GLU A 286 -24.84 -1.14 -10.76
C GLU A 286 -23.64 -2.08 -10.61
N ALA A 287 -23.68 -2.96 -9.60
CA ALA A 287 -22.63 -3.94 -9.38
C ALA A 287 -22.44 -4.86 -10.60
N GLY A 288 -21.18 -5.18 -10.92
CA GLY A 288 -20.81 -5.90 -12.14
C GLY A 288 -20.67 -5.04 -13.40
N SER A 289 -20.95 -3.74 -13.34
CA SER A 289 -20.67 -2.80 -14.44
C SER A 289 -19.17 -2.71 -14.76
N ASP A 290 -18.81 -2.34 -15.99
CA ASP A 290 -17.41 -2.11 -16.39
C ASP A 290 -16.76 -0.94 -15.61
N PRO A 291 -15.73 -1.18 -14.77
CA PRO A 291 -15.04 -0.13 -14.01
C PRO A 291 -14.55 1.03 -14.88
N ALA A 292 -14.00 0.73 -16.06
CA ALA A 292 -13.50 1.74 -16.97
C ALA A 292 -14.62 2.64 -17.54
N SER A 293 -15.86 2.16 -17.57
CA SER A 293 -17.03 2.95 -17.96
C SER A 293 -17.46 3.91 -16.84
N VAL A 294 -17.37 3.50 -15.56
CA VAL A 294 -17.58 4.40 -14.41
C VAL A 294 -16.54 5.52 -14.40
N VAL A 295 -15.26 5.17 -14.64
CA VAL A 295 -14.16 6.15 -14.68
C VAL A 295 -14.30 7.11 -15.86
N PHE A 296 -14.74 6.63 -17.04
CA PHE A 296 -15.00 7.51 -18.18
C PHE A 296 -16.04 8.59 -17.84
N GLU A 297 -17.19 8.21 -17.27
CA GLU A 297 -18.24 9.16 -16.87
C GLU A 297 -17.77 10.10 -15.75
N ALA A 298 -16.97 9.61 -14.81
CA ALA A 298 -16.38 10.44 -13.76
C ALA A 298 -15.41 11.49 -14.31
N VAL A 299 -14.53 11.13 -15.27
CA VAL A 299 -13.60 12.07 -15.89
C VAL A 299 -14.35 13.08 -16.77
N ASP A 300 -15.37 12.65 -17.51
CA ASP A 300 -16.22 13.54 -18.31
C ASP A 300 -16.98 14.55 -17.44
N LYS A 301 -17.61 14.10 -16.34
CA LYS A 301 -18.25 14.98 -15.35
C LYS A 301 -17.24 15.92 -14.69
N ALA A 302 -16.08 15.40 -14.27
CA ALA A 302 -15.01 16.19 -13.64
C ALA A 302 -14.58 17.38 -14.51
N LYS A 303 -14.41 17.15 -15.82
CA LYS A 303 -14.05 18.17 -16.81
C LYS A 303 -15.19 19.15 -17.06
N LYS A 304 -16.40 18.65 -17.36
CA LYS A 304 -17.56 19.51 -17.74
C LYS A 304 -18.00 20.47 -16.64
N GLU A 305 -17.87 20.04 -15.39
CA GLU A 305 -18.32 20.81 -14.24
C GLU A 305 -17.16 21.44 -13.44
N ASN A 306 -15.93 21.43 -13.97
CA ASN A 306 -14.72 22.02 -13.38
C ASN A 306 -14.48 21.59 -11.91
N TYR A 307 -14.34 20.28 -11.68
CA TYR A 307 -13.90 19.76 -10.37
C TYR A 307 -12.40 19.97 -10.18
N ASP A 308 -11.96 20.27 -8.95
CA ASP A 308 -10.54 20.36 -8.60
C ASP A 308 -9.87 18.98 -8.57
N VAL A 309 -10.57 17.97 -8.02
CA VAL A 309 -10.02 16.63 -7.75
C VAL A 309 -11.05 15.54 -8.02
N LEU A 310 -10.61 14.48 -8.67
CA LEU A 310 -11.32 13.22 -8.89
C LEU A 310 -10.55 12.07 -8.21
N PHE A 311 -11.17 11.44 -7.21
CA PHE A 311 -10.66 10.23 -6.56
C PHE A 311 -11.33 8.97 -7.15
N VAL A 312 -10.55 7.97 -7.53
CA VAL A 312 -11.03 6.73 -8.16
C VAL A 312 -10.74 5.50 -7.28
N ASP A 313 -11.77 4.86 -6.73
CA ASP A 313 -11.63 3.57 -6.04
C ASP A 313 -11.62 2.41 -7.04
N THR A 314 -10.86 1.35 -6.76
CA THR A 314 -10.69 0.18 -7.66
C THR A 314 -10.79 -1.15 -6.94
N ALA A 315 -11.08 -2.23 -7.67
CA ALA A 315 -11.09 -3.57 -7.11
C ALA A 315 -9.70 -3.99 -6.58
N GLY A 316 -9.67 -4.79 -5.50
CA GLY A 316 -8.42 -5.27 -4.88
C GLY A 316 -8.19 -6.78 -4.93
N ARG A 317 -8.74 -7.47 -5.94
CA ARG A 317 -8.76 -8.95 -6.03
C ARG A 317 -7.47 -9.54 -6.62
N LEU A 318 -6.36 -9.39 -5.91
CA LEU A 318 -5.02 -9.81 -6.37
C LEU A 318 -4.91 -11.32 -6.70
N GLN A 319 -5.74 -12.17 -6.08
CA GLN A 319 -5.80 -13.61 -6.40
C GLN A 319 -6.15 -13.89 -7.87
N ASN A 320 -6.86 -12.96 -8.53
CA ASN A 320 -7.17 -13.01 -9.96
C ASN A 320 -6.25 -12.05 -10.74
N LYS A 321 -4.92 -12.10 -10.49
CA LYS A 321 -3.91 -11.13 -10.97
C LYS A 321 -4.19 -10.65 -12.40
N VAL A 322 -4.26 -11.55 -13.38
CA VAL A 322 -4.44 -11.21 -14.81
C VAL A 322 -5.66 -10.32 -15.05
N ASN A 323 -6.82 -10.62 -14.45
CA ASN A 323 -8.04 -9.85 -14.66
C ASN A 323 -7.95 -8.46 -14.01
N LEU A 324 -7.45 -8.39 -12.77
CA LEU A 324 -7.20 -7.12 -12.09
C LEU A 324 -6.24 -6.22 -12.88
N MET A 325 -5.17 -6.80 -13.45
CA MET A 325 -4.20 -6.01 -14.22
C MET A 325 -4.76 -5.52 -15.56
N ASN A 326 -5.56 -6.33 -16.26
CA ASN A 326 -6.25 -5.89 -17.47
C ASN A 326 -7.26 -4.76 -17.17
N GLU A 327 -7.96 -4.82 -16.04
CA GLU A 327 -8.90 -3.80 -15.58
C GLU A 327 -8.19 -2.48 -15.25
N LEU A 328 -7.11 -2.51 -14.46
CA LEU A 328 -6.30 -1.32 -14.13
C LEU A 328 -5.65 -0.70 -15.38
N ALA A 329 -5.14 -1.52 -16.30
CA ALA A 329 -4.60 -1.03 -17.57
C ALA A 329 -5.68 -0.35 -18.43
N LYS A 330 -6.91 -0.88 -18.44
CA LYS A 330 -8.05 -0.29 -19.15
C LYS A 330 -8.49 1.03 -18.51
N ILE A 331 -8.55 1.11 -17.18
CA ILE A 331 -8.83 2.35 -16.43
C ILE A 331 -7.78 3.42 -16.77
N ASN A 332 -6.48 3.09 -16.65
CA ASN A 332 -5.39 4.01 -16.99
C ASN A 332 -5.46 4.50 -18.44
N LYS A 333 -5.81 3.62 -19.39
CA LYS A 333 -5.98 3.99 -20.81
C LYS A 333 -7.15 4.94 -21.03
N VAL A 334 -8.26 4.77 -20.30
CA VAL A 334 -9.40 5.71 -20.34
C VAL A 334 -8.98 7.08 -19.78
N ILE A 335 -8.38 7.12 -18.59
CA ILE A 335 -7.94 8.37 -17.97
C ILE A 335 -6.99 9.13 -18.91
N LYS A 336 -5.95 8.46 -19.43
CA LYS A 336 -4.97 9.08 -20.35
C LYS A 336 -5.56 9.53 -21.69
N ARG A 337 -6.64 8.90 -22.17
CA ARG A 337 -7.32 9.34 -23.40
C ARG A 337 -8.09 10.64 -23.19
N GLU A 338 -8.76 10.77 -22.05
CA GLU A 338 -9.57 11.95 -21.74
C GLU A 338 -8.74 13.12 -21.17
N ILE A 339 -7.66 12.83 -20.45
CA ILE A 339 -6.72 13.78 -19.87
C ILE A 339 -5.29 13.20 -20.03
N PRO A 340 -4.52 13.59 -21.06
CA PRO A 340 -3.19 13.00 -21.35
C PRO A 340 -2.15 13.09 -20.22
N ALA A 341 -2.28 14.08 -19.33
CA ALA A 341 -1.40 14.28 -18.18
C ALA A 341 -1.88 13.58 -16.88
N ALA A 342 -2.90 12.73 -16.96
CA ALA A 342 -3.50 12.04 -15.82
C ALA A 342 -3.30 10.51 -15.89
N PRO A 343 -3.43 9.76 -14.78
CA PRO A 343 -3.57 10.28 -13.41
C PRO A 343 -2.30 11.00 -12.95
N GLN A 344 -2.45 12.07 -12.16
CA GLN A 344 -1.32 12.74 -11.52
C GLN A 344 -0.74 11.88 -10.39
N GLU A 345 -1.59 11.07 -9.75
CA GLU A 345 -1.18 10.14 -8.72
C GLU A 345 -1.83 8.76 -8.92
N VAL A 346 -1.02 7.70 -8.80
CA VAL A 346 -1.49 6.33 -8.59
C VAL A 346 -1.01 5.91 -7.20
N LEU A 347 -1.93 5.94 -6.23
CA LEU A 347 -1.64 5.69 -4.83
C LEU A 347 -1.88 4.21 -4.50
N LEU A 348 -0.82 3.50 -4.14
CA LEU A 348 -0.92 2.15 -3.60
C LEU A 348 -1.24 2.21 -2.10
N VAL A 349 -2.42 1.73 -1.72
CA VAL A 349 -2.81 1.64 -0.31
C VAL A 349 -2.31 0.31 0.26
N ILE A 350 -1.58 0.38 1.38
CA ILE A 350 -0.93 -0.74 2.03
C ILE A 350 -1.39 -0.83 3.48
N ASP A 351 -1.56 -2.05 3.97
CA ASP A 351 -1.84 -2.34 5.38
C ASP A 351 -0.53 -2.62 6.14
N ALA A 352 -0.22 -1.77 7.13
CA ALA A 352 1.00 -1.86 7.92
C ALA A 352 1.08 -3.13 8.80
N THR A 353 0.00 -3.89 8.98
CA THR A 353 0.05 -5.21 9.65
C THR A 353 0.75 -6.29 8.81
N THR A 354 0.92 -6.05 7.51
CA THR A 354 1.35 -7.10 6.56
C THR A 354 2.86 -7.33 6.48
N GLY A 355 3.69 -6.41 6.99
CA GLY A 355 5.16 -6.53 6.99
C GLY A 355 5.73 -6.75 5.59
N GLN A 356 6.72 -7.64 5.43
CA GLN A 356 7.32 -7.99 4.12
C GLN A 356 6.33 -8.29 2.98
N ASN A 357 5.10 -8.72 3.28
CA ASN A 357 4.08 -8.93 2.24
C ASN A 357 3.70 -7.62 1.52
N ALA A 358 3.79 -6.47 2.19
CA ALA A 358 3.59 -5.15 1.58
C ALA A 358 4.64 -4.85 0.49
N LEU A 359 5.91 -5.16 0.74
CA LEU A 359 6.98 -4.98 -0.24
C LEU A 359 6.76 -5.83 -1.50
N ASN A 360 6.32 -7.07 -1.32
CA ASN A 360 5.97 -7.96 -2.44
C ASN A 360 4.71 -7.47 -3.19
N GLN A 361 3.71 -6.94 -2.50
CA GLN A 361 2.56 -6.28 -3.14
C GLN A 361 2.98 -5.05 -3.93
N ALA A 362 3.84 -4.19 -3.37
CA ALA A 362 4.33 -2.98 -4.02
C ALA A 362 5.11 -3.31 -5.30
N LYS A 363 6.00 -4.32 -5.28
CA LYS A 363 6.65 -4.86 -6.49
C LYS A 363 5.61 -5.28 -7.54
N MET A 364 4.65 -6.11 -7.16
CA MET A 364 3.62 -6.63 -8.08
C MET A 364 2.70 -5.57 -8.67
N PHE A 365 2.40 -4.47 -7.96
CA PHE A 365 1.61 -3.37 -8.54
C PHE A 365 2.47 -2.47 -9.43
N ASN A 366 3.72 -2.19 -9.04
CA ASN A 366 4.65 -1.35 -9.79
C ASN A 366 5.11 -1.98 -11.12
N GLU A 367 5.04 -3.31 -11.26
CA GLU A 367 5.19 -4.05 -12.52
C GLU A 367 4.12 -3.70 -13.58
N ILE A 368 2.93 -3.24 -13.18
CA ILE A 368 1.76 -3.06 -14.07
C ILE A 368 1.36 -1.59 -14.23
N THR A 369 1.48 -0.78 -13.19
CA THR A 369 1.17 0.64 -13.22
C THR A 369 2.24 1.40 -12.46
N ASP A 370 2.64 2.57 -12.99
CA ASP A 370 3.62 3.42 -12.32
C ASP A 370 3.01 3.95 -11.01
N ILE A 371 3.46 3.42 -9.87
CA ILE A 371 3.00 3.84 -8.55
C ILE A 371 3.74 5.11 -8.18
N THR A 372 3.02 6.21 -8.07
CA THR A 372 3.59 7.52 -7.75
C THR A 372 3.79 7.71 -6.24
N GLY A 373 3.05 6.98 -5.42
CA GLY A 373 3.17 7.02 -3.97
C GLY A 373 2.38 5.94 -3.24
N ILE A 374 2.60 5.85 -1.93
CA ILE A 374 1.94 4.91 -1.02
C ILE A 374 1.10 5.64 0.02
N VAL A 375 -0.05 5.06 0.35
CA VAL A 375 -0.76 5.35 1.59
C VAL A 375 -0.65 4.15 2.52
N LEU A 376 0.00 4.32 3.66
CA LEU A 376 0.13 3.26 4.66
C LEU A 376 -0.99 3.38 5.70
N THR A 377 -1.68 2.30 6.00
CA THR A 377 -2.84 2.29 6.92
C THR A 377 -2.62 1.37 8.12
N LYS A 378 -3.43 1.54 9.16
CA LYS A 378 -3.47 0.69 10.37
C LYS A 378 -2.16 0.67 11.17
N LEU A 379 -1.43 1.78 11.21
CA LEU A 379 -0.22 1.90 12.03
C LEU A 379 -0.53 1.74 13.54
N ASP A 380 -1.68 2.25 13.96
CA ASP A 380 -2.28 2.12 15.28
C ASP A 380 -2.56 0.66 15.68
N GLY A 381 -2.68 -0.23 14.70
CA GLY A 381 -2.94 -1.65 14.89
C GLY A 381 -1.69 -2.53 15.02
N THR A 382 -0.52 -2.07 14.58
CA THR A 382 0.63 -2.93 14.26
C THR A 382 1.91 -2.56 15.01
N ALA A 383 2.92 -3.42 14.87
CA ALA A 383 4.30 -3.08 15.16
C ALA A 383 5.30 -3.22 13.99
N LYS A 384 4.79 -3.37 12.77
CA LYS A 384 5.58 -3.66 11.57
C LYS A 384 5.84 -2.43 10.69
N GLY A 385 5.99 -1.26 11.34
CA GLY A 385 6.15 0.03 10.66
C GLY A 385 7.43 0.16 9.84
N GLY A 386 8.50 -0.59 10.16
CA GLY A 386 9.80 -0.51 9.48
C GLY A 386 9.76 -0.75 7.96
N ILE A 387 8.71 -1.42 7.47
CA ILE A 387 8.53 -1.78 6.06
C ILE A 387 8.53 -0.58 5.10
N VAL A 388 8.18 0.62 5.55
CA VAL A 388 8.21 1.82 4.69
C VAL A 388 9.60 2.14 4.18
N ILE A 389 10.63 1.89 5.00
CA ILE A 389 12.03 2.14 4.68
C ILE A 389 12.47 1.15 3.60
N ALA A 390 12.10 -0.13 3.76
CA ALA A 390 12.34 -1.17 2.76
C ALA A 390 11.71 -0.84 1.40
N ILE A 391 10.46 -0.34 1.40
CA ILE A 391 9.74 -0.01 0.17
C ILE A 391 10.33 1.22 -0.52
N LYS A 392 10.62 2.30 0.24
CA LYS A 392 11.27 3.50 -0.29
C LYS A 392 12.64 3.18 -0.88
N ASN A 393 13.48 2.46 -0.12
CA ASN A 393 14.84 2.11 -0.55
C ASN A 393 14.84 1.20 -1.79
N LYS A 394 14.03 0.13 -1.82
CA LYS A 394 14.07 -0.85 -2.92
C LYS A 394 13.29 -0.46 -4.18
N LEU A 395 12.22 0.33 -4.05
CA LEU A 395 11.33 0.65 -5.19
C LEU A 395 11.33 2.14 -5.57
N ASN A 396 11.99 3.00 -4.77
CA ASN A 396 11.98 4.45 -4.92
C ASN A 396 10.56 5.07 -4.90
N ILE A 397 9.61 4.41 -4.23
CA ILE A 397 8.22 4.87 -4.09
C ILE A 397 8.07 5.57 -2.72
N PRO A 398 7.70 6.86 -2.68
CA PRO A 398 7.48 7.57 -1.42
C PRO A 398 6.16 7.17 -0.76
N VAL A 399 6.16 7.10 0.58
CA VAL A 399 4.92 7.19 1.36
C VAL A 399 4.46 8.65 1.34
N LYS A 400 3.21 8.90 0.98
CA LYS A 400 2.59 10.23 0.92
C LYS A 400 1.63 10.49 2.08
N PHE A 401 0.98 9.45 2.58
CA PHE A 401 0.09 9.53 3.74
C PHE A 401 0.22 8.32 4.66
N VAL A 402 -0.11 8.54 5.93
CA VAL A 402 -0.29 7.51 6.95
C VAL A 402 -1.67 7.60 7.60
N GLY A 403 -2.30 6.44 7.79
CA GLY A 403 -3.48 6.24 8.63
C GLY A 403 -3.05 5.82 10.03
N LEU A 404 -3.25 6.71 10.99
CA LEU A 404 -2.86 6.62 12.40
C LEU A 404 -4.03 6.26 13.34
N GLY A 405 -5.15 5.80 12.77
CA GLY A 405 -6.41 5.53 13.49
C GLY A 405 -7.62 5.47 12.55
N GLU A 406 -8.82 5.32 13.13
CA GLU A 406 -10.08 5.12 12.41
C GLU A 406 -10.80 6.42 12.02
N THR A 407 -10.66 7.50 12.79
CA THR A 407 -11.38 8.77 12.60
C THR A 407 -10.99 9.49 11.31
N VAL A 408 -11.84 10.41 10.83
CA VAL A 408 -11.58 11.14 9.59
C VAL A 408 -10.27 11.95 9.60
N ASN A 409 -9.86 12.41 10.79
CA ASN A 409 -8.65 13.23 11.00
C ASN A 409 -7.36 12.40 11.17
N ASP A 410 -7.45 11.07 11.17
CA ASP A 410 -6.30 10.19 11.41
C ASP A 410 -5.50 9.87 10.13
N LEU A 411 -5.92 10.40 8.97
CA LEU A 411 -5.10 10.38 7.76
C LEU A 411 -4.22 11.63 7.73
N ARG A 412 -2.90 11.46 7.88
CA ARG A 412 -1.92 12.56 7.91
C ARG A 412 -0.94 12.45 6.74
N PRO A 413 -0.47 13.58 6.17
CA PRO A 413 0.66 13.58 5.24
C PRO A 413 1.88 12.92 5.89
N PHE A 414 2.67 12.19 5.10
CA PHE A 414 3.83 11.49 5.62
C PHE A 414 4.98 12.45 5.95
N ASP A 415 5.50 12.32 7.16
CA ASP A 415 6.67 13.01 7.68
C ASP A 415 7.65 11.94 8.21
N SER A 416 8.80 11.82 7.55
CA SER A 416 9.86 10.84 7.83
C SER A 416 10.40 10.97 9.25
N LYS A 417 10.67 12.21 9.68
CA LYS A 417 11.20 12.54 10.99
C LYS A 417 10.19 12.21 12.08
N ASN A 418 8.96 12.69 11.99
CA ASN A 418 7.91 12.38 12.98
C ASN A 418 7.56 10.89 13.02
N PHE A 419 7.65 10.18 11.88
CA PHE A 419 7.49 8.73 11.83
C PHE A 419 8.60 8.00 12.60
N ILE A 420 9.86 8.29 12.28
CA ILE A 420 11.01 7.60 12.88
C ILE A 420 11.15 8.01 14.36
N ASP A 421 11.08 9.31 14.68
CA ASP A 421 11.07 9.76 16.08
C ASP A 421 9.92 9.10 16.86
N GLY A 422 8.73 8.95 16.27
CA GLY A 422 7.58 8.29 16.90
C GLY A 422 7.79 6.80 17.19
N LEU A 423 8.54 6.08 16.35
CA LEU A 423 8.98 4.70 16.57
C LEU A 423 10.04 4.59 17.68
N PHE A 424 10.94 5.57 17.78
CA PHE A 424 12.05 5.61 18.74
C PHE A 424 11.75 6.41 20.04
N LYS A 425 10.56 7.04 20.17
CA LYS A 425 10.19 7.84 21.33
C LYS A 425 10.26 6.99 22.61
N GLY A 426 10.64 7.59 23.74
CA GLY A 426 10.90 6.86 24.99
C GLY A 426 12.26 6.15 25.07
N LEU A 427 12.90 5.79 23.94
CA LEU A 427 14.32 5.42 23.92
C LEU A 427 15.20 6.67 24.15
N ILE A 428 14.86 7.77 23.50
CA ILE A 428 15.69 8.99 23.44
C ILE A 428 15.69 9.77 24.78
N GLN A 429 14.62 9.59 25.58
CA GLN A 429 14.37 10.38 26.80
C GLN A 429 14.81 9.67 28.10
N ASN A 430 14.93 8.34 28.11
CA ASN A 430 15.32 7.58 29.30
C ASN A 430 16.85 7.38 29.37
N ASN A 431 17.58 8.47 29.61
CA ASN A 431 18.90 8.58 30.29
C ASN A 431 19.56 9.94 29.99
#